data_AF-A0A409VTX8-F1
#
_entry.id   AF-A0A409VTX8-F1
#
_cell.length_a   1.000
_cell.length_b   1.000
_cell.length_c   1.000
_cell.angle_alpha   90.00
_cell.angle_beta   90.00
_cell.angle_gamma   90.00
#
_symmetry.space_group_name_H-M   'P 1'
#
loop_
_entity.id
_entity.type
_entity.pdbx_description
1 polymer ?
#
loop_
_entity_poly.entity_id
_entity_poly.type
_entity_poly.pdbx_seq_one_letter_code
_entity_poly.pdbx_strand_id
1 'polypeptide(L)'
;TISEIKEILQEPSRILLANKLELQLLEQAILALKKDQERIHNFIKPYNTILAPTRRMPDDILHEIFYHTLSSHRFPIMDASEAPLLLTHICSSWRSIALSSPRLWAKLIISLPTPPLTRSRGDLSNTEKLSIQKYERAATLRSEVIKIWLDRSGECPLSMTVICPPGLYGDWDEWMTRMLDNIVSCAERWHSAELMVPYRIYSKIEASISEKVEKLPMLRRFQLKLQLPVSLRTPVRSQPESASLIFLNSPKLETLSLSWQRFTKKFRDMPPVWNQLRRLFLHSELPGIDLIPLLSKCPNLTECRLRVSNSGHDDYNNVVQQTAPQTGRVFLPHLQSFIVHDTSISLATGAAFRAINAPSLSRVGYTRSFGGSSDWNDASTEILRTQLSSVCDLLGAAPIEKFMLTLAYTASETVVNILKKVSSPKHVIIGQKPLPFRQAESTGSPRYMDTVYHQLPPRLNKFNLSNLIITDSSSSESIAEQVDILPNLEILEAYGISHFGDDDAFEMIKSRLDASKAGRVAGLKTVKIHFDRHIERDIKEEIARYAREVDASPVELELVYEKADDRPTHMKHLSSSYGLSEAKGLSWAGSVEYDEFQ
;
A
#
# COMPACT_ATOMS: atom_id res chain seq x y z
N THR A 1 -17.71 -37.24 -77.64
CA THR A 1 -17.06 -36.26 -78.56
C THR A 1 -17.10 -34.86 -77.93
N ILE A 2 -16.20 -33.94 -78.32
CA ILE A 2 -16.17 -32.56 -77.78
C ILE A 2 -17.53 -31.83 -77.92
N SER A 3 -18.33 -32.20 -78.93
CA SER A 3 -19.68 -31.66 -79.15
C SER A 3 -20.70 -32.07 -78.08
N GLU A 4 -20.70 -33.33 -77.62
CA GLU A 4 -21.62 -33.79 -76.54
C GLU A 4 -21.35 -33.06 -75.22
N ILE A 5 -20.08 -32.78 -74.92
CA ILE A 5 -19.69 -32.00 -73.73
C ILE A 5 -20.16 -30.55 -73.85
N LYS A 6 -20.06 -29.94 -75.04
CA LYS A 6 -20.59 -28.57 -75.27
C LYS A 6 -22.10 -28.50 -75.10
N GLU A 7 -22.82 -29.53 -75.51
CA GLU A 7 -24.28 -29.61 -75.38
C GLU A 7 -24.70 -29.77 -73.91
N ILE A 8 -24.02 -30.63 -73.15
CA ILE A 8 -24.23 -30.78 -71.70
C ILE A 8 -23.91 -29.47 -70.94
N LEU A 9 -22.91 -28.70 -71.40
CA LEU A 9 -22.49 -27.46 -70.75
C LEU A 9 -23.35 -26.24 -71.11
N GLN A 10 -24.25 -26.31 -72.09
CA GLN A 10 -25.09 -25.15 -72.48
C GLN A 10 -26.01 -24.70 -71.34
N GLU A 11 -26.76 -25.62 -70.73
CA GLU A 11 -27.73 -25.26 -69.68
C GLU A 11 -27.06 -24.77 -68.39
N PRO A 12 -26.00 -25.43 -67.84
CA PRO A 12 -25.22 -24.88 -66.74
C PRO A 12 -24.61 -23.51 -67.04
N SER A 13 -24.16 -23.26 -68.27
CA SER A 13 -23.60 -21.96 -68.66
C SER A 13 -24.66 -20.86 -68.71
N ARG A 14 -25.89 -21.19 -69.15
CA ARG A 14 -27.04 -20.27 -69.16
C ARG A 14 -27.47 -19.91 -67.74
N ILE A 15 -27.56 -20.90 -66.85
CA ILE A 15 -27.87 -20.69 -65.43
C ILE A 15 -26.79 -19.85 -64.76
N LEU A 16 -25.52 -20.14 -65.02
CA LEU A 16 -24.40 -19.36 -64.47
C LEU A 16 -24.44 -17.89 -64.93
N LEU A 17 -24.81 -17.64 -66.20
CA LEU A 17 -24.97 -16.28 -66.71
C LEU A 17 -26.14 -15.55 -66.03
N ALA A 18 -27.30 -16.22 -65.87
CA ALA A 18 -28.45 -15.67 -65.18
C ALA A 18 -28.12 -15.31 -63.72
N ASN A 19 -27.45 -16.23 -62.99
CA ASN A 19 -27.02 -16.01 -61.62
C ASN A 19 -26.01 -14.84 -61.51
N LYS A 20 -25.11 -14.68 -62.49
CA LYS A 20 -24.19 -13.53 -62.54
C LYS A 20 -24.91 -12.21 -62.72
N LEU A 21 -25.93 -12.16 -63.58
CA LEU A 21 -26.74 -10.95 -63.78
C LEU A 21 -27.55 -10.60 -62.52
N GLU A 22 -28.13 -11.61 -61.87
CA GLU A 22 -28.86 -11.40 -60.62
C GLU A 22 -27.95 -10.94 -59.47
N LEU A 23 -26.75 -11.50 -59.36
CA LEU A 23 -25.73 -11.00 -58.43
C LEU A 23 -25.39 -9.54 -58.69
N GLN A 24 -25.21 -9.13 -59.95
CA GLN A 24 -24.96 -7.72 -60.29
C GLN A 24 -26.12 -6.80 -59.90
N LEU A 25 -27.37 -7.23 -60.11
CA LEU A 25 -28.55 -6.47 -59.71
C LEU A 25 -28.66 -6.33 -58.19
N LEU A 26 -28.41 -7.42 -57.46
CA LEU A 26 -28.40 -7.41 -56.01
C LEU A 26 -27.27 -6.54 -55.44
N GLU A 27 -26.08 -6.57 -56.06
CA GLU A 27 -24.96 -5.69 -55.69
C GLU A 27 -25.34 -4.21 -55.85
N GLN A 28 -26.00 -3.85 -56.95
CA GLN A 28 -26.50 -2.48 -57.17
C GLN A 28 -27.57 -2.09 -56.14
N ALA A 29 -28.50 -2.99 -55.82
CA ALA A 29 -29.52 -2.77 -54.80
C ALA A 29 -28.89 -2.57 -53.40
N ILE A 30 -27.88 -3.37 -53.04
CA ILE A 30 -27.12 -3.23 -51.79
C ILE A 30 -26.43 -1.87 -51.73
N LEU A 31 -25.80 -1.43 -52.82
CA LEU A 31 -25.15 -0.12 -52.89
C LEU A 31 -26.16 1.02 -52.70
N ALA A 32 -27.33 0.93 -53.33
CA ALA A 32 -28.40 1.92 -53.17
C ALA A 32 -28.92 1.97 -51.73
N LEU A 33 -29.18 0.81 -51.11
CA LEU A 33 -29.63 0.73 -49.72
C LEU A 33 -28.59 1.24 -48.73
N LYS A 34 -27.29 0.96 -48.95
CA LYS A 34 -26.21 1.54 -48.13
C LYS A 34 -26.19 3.06 -48.20
N LYS A 35 -26.37 3.62 -49.41
CA LYS A 35 -26.44 5.08 -49.61
C LYS A 35 -27.65 5.69 -48.90
N ASP A 36 -28.81 5.04 -48.98
CA ASP A 36 -30.00 5.49 -48.25
C ASP A 36 -29.85 5.36 -46.73
N GLN A 37 -29.20 4.29 -46.25
CA GLN A 37 -28.86 4.12 -44.84
C GLN A 37 -27.96 5.25 -44.35
N GLU A 38 -26.91 5.61 -45.09
CA GLU A 38 -26.04 6.76 -44.76
C GLU A 38 -26.83 8.07 -44.74
N ARG A 39 -27.71 8.29 -45.73
CA ARG A 39 -28.56 9.49 -45.80
C ARG A 39 -29.47 9.61 -44.58
N ILE A 40 -30.17 8.54 -44.22
CA ILE A 40 -31.06 8.50 -43.06
C ILE A 40 -30.26 8.66 -41.76
N HIS A 41 -29.11 7.98 -41.65
CA HIS A 41 -28.23 8.12 -40.48
C HIS A 41 -27.77 9.57 -40.29
N ASN A 42 -27.35 10.23 -41.36
CA ASN A 42 -26.95 11.64 -41.34
C ASN A 42 -28.12 12.58 -41.01
N PHE A 43 -29.34 12.23 -41.40
CA PHE A 43 -30.54 13.00 -41.04
C PHE A 43 -30.90 12.85 -39.55
N ILE A 44 -30.79 11.64 -38.97
CA ILE A 44 -31.16 11.35 -37.57
C ILE A 44 -30.09 11.86 -36.59
N LYS A 45 -28.80 11.80 -36.96
CA LYS A 45 -27.67 12.10 -36.08
C LYS A 45 -27.77 13.46 -35.35
N PRO A 46 -28.14 14.59 -35.99
CA PRO A 46 -28.32 15.87 -35.30
C PRO A 46 -29.44 15.83 -34.24
N TYR A 47 -30.57 15.18 -34.53
CA TYR A 47 -31.68 15.08 -33.57
C TYR A 47 -31.31 14.23 -32.35
N ASN A 48 -30.68 13.07 -32.56
CA ASN A 48 -30.13 12.26 -31.46
C ASN A 48 -29.11 13.05 -30.64
N THR A 49 -28.32 13.90 -31.30
CA THR A 49 -27.33 14.75 -30.66
C THR A 49 -28.00 15.83 -29.78
N ILE A 50 -29.15 16.39 -30.19
CA ILE A 50 -29.94 17.35 -29.40
C ILE A 50 -30.66 16.65 -28.23
N LEU A 51 -31.23 15.47 -28.47
CA LEU A 51 -31.97 14.70 -27.47
C LEU A 51 -31.06 14.03 -26.43
N ALA A 52 -29.75 13.97 -26.70
CA ALA A 52 -28.75 13.38 -25.83
C ALA A 52 -28.89 13.91 -24.38
N PRO A 53 -29.06 13.03 -23.38
CA PRO A 53 -29.25 13.44 -21.99
C PRO A 53 -28.18 14.41 -21.50
N THR A 54 -26.93 14.21 -21.92
CA THR A 54 -25.77 15.02 -21.54
C THR A 54 -25.85 16.50 -21.93
N ARG A 55 -26.73 16.88 -22.87
CA ARG A 55 -26.97 18.30 -23.23
C ARG A 55 -28.11 18.96 -22.47
N ARG A 56 -28.95 18.17 -21.79
CA ARG A 56 -30.12 18.64 -21.05
C ARG A 56 -29.88 18.66 -19.54
N MET A 57 -28.71 18.20 -19.11
CA MET A 57 -28.32 18.21 -17.71
C MET A 57 -27.82 19.60 -17.31
N PRO A 58 -28.24 20.14 -16.15
CA PRO A 58 -27.67 21.36 -15.62
C PRO A 58 -26.17 21.22 -15.37
N ASP A 59 -25.43 22.31 -15.53
CA ASP A 59 -23.98 22.35 -15.34
C ASP A 59 -23.59 21.87 -13.93
N ASP A 60 -24.35 22.22 -12.89
CA ASP A 60 -24.10 21.78 -11.50
C ASP A 60 -24.13 20.25 -11.35
N ILE A 61 -25.02 19.56 -12.06
CA ILE A 61 -25.09 18.10 -12.03
C ILE A 61 -23.92 17.49 -12.81
N LEU A 62 -23.53 18.10 -13.93
CA LEU A 62 -22.34 17.68 -14.67
C LEU A 62 -21.07 17.89 -13.85
N HIS A 63 -20.96 19.01 -13.09
CA HIS A 63 -19.87 19.26 -12.16
C HIS A 63 -19.75 18.14 -11.11
N GLU A 64 -20.86 17.74 -10.50
CA GLU A 64 -20.85 16.68 -9.48
C GLU A 64 -20.51 15.32 -10.10
N ILE A 65 -21.06 15.00 -11.28
CA ILE A 65 -20.68 13.79 -12.02
C ILE A 65 -19.19 13.78 -12.31
N PHE A 66 -18.65 14.88 -12.82
CA PHE A 66 -17.22 15.01 -13.13
C PHE A 66 -16.37 14.81 -11.89
N TYR A 67 -16.79 15.36 -10.75
CA TYR A 67 -16.08 15.18 -9.48
C TYR A 67 -16.01 13.71 -9.08
N HIS A 68 -17.11 12.97 -9.28
CA HIS A 68 -17.17 11.53 -9.02
C HIS A 68 -16.44 10.66 -10.07
N THR A 69 -16.01 11.22 -11.21
CA THR A 69 -15.10 10.51 -12.13
C THR A 69 -13.65 10.47 -11.65
N LEU A 70 -13.29 11.32 -10.68
CA LEU A 70 -11.96 11.27 -10.10
C LEU A 70 -11.80 9.99 -9.28
N SER A 71 -10.64 9.34 -9.41
CA SER A 71 -10.32 8.16 -8.63
C SER A 71 -10.46 8.43 -7.13
N SER A 72 -11.19 7.58 -6.41
CA SER A 72 -11.32 7.66 -4.94
C SER A 72 -10.06 7.20 -4.23
N HIS A 73 -9.31 6.26 -4.83
CA HIS A 73 -8.18 5.58 -4.20
C HIS A 73 -6.80 6.18 -4.56
N ARG A 74 -6.71 7.01 -5.61
CA ARG A 74 -5.45 7.61 -6.08
C ARG A 74 -5.66 9.05 -6.55
N PHE A 75 -4.63 9.88 -6.45
CA PHE A 75 -4.65 11.19 -7.09
C PHE A 75 -4.50 11.06 -8.62
N PRO A 76 -5.10 11.99 -9.39
CA PRO A 76 -5.06 11.91 -10.84
C PRO A 76 -3.64 12.14 -11.36
N ILE A 77 -3.26 11.35 -12.36
CA ILE A 77 -2.04 11.57 -13.13
C ILE A 77 -2.37 12.61 -14.22
N MET A 78 -1.40 13.46 -14.55
CA MET A 78 -1.51 14.42 -15.66
C MET A 78 -1.43 13.70 -17.02
N ASP A 79 -2.42 12.87 -17.32
CA ASP A 79 -2.55 12.10 -18.57
C ASP A 79 -3.88 12.41 -19.26
N ALA A 80 -3.87 12.50 -20.60
CA ALA A 80 -5.06 12.85 -21.38
C ALA A 80 -6.17 11.78 -21.33
N SER A 81 -5.82 10.54 -20.97
CA SER A 81 -6.76 9.44 -20.78
C SER A 81 -7.40 9.41 -19.39
N GLU A 82 -7.00 10.29 -18.48
CA GLU A 82 -7.51 10.35 -17.10
C GLU A 82 -8.25 11.66 -16.83
N ALA A 83 -9.30 11.61 -16.01
CA ALA A 83 -9.95 12.82 -15.50
C ALA A 83 -8.99 13.60 -14.58
N PRO A 84 -9.00 14.95 -14.60
CA PRO A 84 -9.94 15.81 -15.30
C PRO A 84 -9.64 16.07 -16.78
N LEU A 85 -8.44 15.73 -17.29
CA LEU A 85 -8.06 16.05 -18.68
C LEU A 85 -8.95 15.36 -19.71
N LEU A 86 -9.29 14.09 -19.51
CA LEU A 86 -10.20 13.34 -20.37
C LEU A 86 -11.51 14.09 -20.62
N LEU A 87 -12.07 14.70 -19.58
CA LEU A 87 -13.33 15.46 -19.65
C LEU A 87 -13.21 16.67 -20.58
N THR A 88 -12.01 17.23 -20.71
CA THR A 88 -11.72 18.35 -21.62
C THR A 88 -11.64 17.93 -23.10
N HIS A 89 -11.61 16.63 -23.40
CA HIS A 89 -11.50 16.10 -24.76
C HIS A 89 -12.82 15.58 -25.34
N ILE A 90 -13.89 15.48 -24.55
CA ILE A 90 -15.15 14.87 -24.97
C ILE A 90 -15.96 15.79 -25.91
N CYS A 91 -16.32 16.98 -25.44
CA CYS A 91 -17.01 17.99 -26.25
C CYS A 91 -16.73 19.41 -25.74
N SER A 92 -17.12 20.43 -26.50
CA SER A 92 -16.87 21.85 -26.14
C SER A 92 -17.56 22.27 -24.83
N SER A 93 -18.80 21.83 -24.59
CA SER A 93 -19.54 22.10 -23.35
C SER A 93 -18.83 21.47 -22.15
N TRP A 94 -18.50 20.18 -22.21
CA TRP A 94 -17.78 19.48 -21.14
C TRP A 94 -16.40 20.07 -20.88
N ARG A 95 -15.70 20.49 -21.92
CA ARG A 95 -14.44 21.24 -21.79
C ARG A 95 -14.64 22.53 -21.01
N SER A 96 -15.65 23.33 -21.34
CA SER A 96 -15.94 24.58 -20.63
C SER A 96 -16.21 24.32 -19.14
N ILE A 97 -17.05 23.33 -18.84
CA ILE A 97 -17.42 22.95 -17.47
C ILE A 97 -16.19 22.44 -16.71
N ALA A 98 -15.44 21.48 -17.26
CA ALA A 98 -14.27 20.90 -16.60
C ALA A 98 -13.17 21.93 -16.35
N LEU A 99 -12.91 22.85 -17.29
CA LEU A 99 -11.92 23.91 -17.14
C LEU A 99 -12.33 24.97 -16.11
N SER A 100 -13.64 25.23 -15.95
CA SER A 100 -14.18 26.19 -14.98
C SER A 100 -14.47 25.57 -13.59
N SER A 101 -14.01 24.34 -13.34
CA SER A 101 -14.25 23.59 -12.10
C SER A 101 -12.99 23.48 -11.22
N PRO A 102 -12.66 24.46 -10.36
CA PRO A 102 -11.44 24.40 -9.54
C PRO A 102 -11.28 23.12 -8.71
N ARG A 103 -12.39 22.57 -8.18
CA ARG A 103 -12.42 21.33 -7.40
C ARG A 103 -11.87 20.10 -8.16
N LEU A 104 -11.98 20.08 -9.50
CA LEU A 104 -11.45 18.99 -10.33
C LEU A 104 -9.91 19.01 -10.41
N TRP A 105 -9.31 20.19 -10.26
CA TRP A 105 -7.86 20.40 -10.38
C TRP A 105 -7.16 20.45 -9.01
N ALA A 106 -7.91 20.32 -7.91
CA ALA A 106 -7.39 20.42 -6.55
C ALA A 106 -6.54 19.22 -6.09
N LYS A 107 -6.52 18.13 -6.87
CA LYS A 107 -5.72 16.93 -6.61
C LYS A 107 -4.77 16.66 -7.77
N LEU A 108 -3.51 16.29 -7.51
CA LEU A 108 -2.57 15.89 -8.57
C LEU A 108 -1.36 15.06 -8.10
N ILE A 109 -0.83 14.22 -9.00
CA ILE A 109 0.48 13.57 -8.86
C ILE A 109 1.50 14.25 -9.76
N ILE A 110 2.59 14.72 -9.16
CA ILE A 110 3.74 15.34 -9.82
C ILE A 110 4.91 14.37 -9.79
N SER A 111 5.10 13.64 -10.89
CA SER A 111 6.35 12.89 -11.13
C SER A 111 7.40 13.82 -11.72
N LEU A 112 8.55 13.96 -11.05
CA LEU A 112 9.71 14.72 -11.52
C LEU A 112 10.40 13.96 -12.67
N PRO A 113 10.76 14.63 -13.77
CA PRO A 113 11.46 13.98 -14.89
C PRO A 113 12.88 13.57 -14.48
N THR A 114 13.34 12.41 -14.96
CA THR A 114 14.67 11.87 -14.68
C THR A 114 15.64 12.23 -15.82
N PRO A 115 16.81 12.84 -15.54
CA PRO A 115 17.80 13.11 -16.57
C PRO A 115 18.36 11.78 -17.10
N PRO A 116 18.75 11.73 -18.38
CA PRO A 116 19.43 10.56 -18.93
C PRO A 116 20.74 10.30 -18.17
N LEU A 117 21.02 9.03 -17.88
CA LEU A 117 22.29 8.63 -17.26
C LEU A 117 23.44 8.88 -18.23
N THR A 118 24.20 9.96 -18.02
CA THR A 118 25.42 10.23 -18.77
C THR A 118 26.60 9.51 -18.12
N ARG A 119 27.33 8.70 -18.87
CA ARG A 119 28.55 8.05 -18.36
C ARG A 119 29.67 9.10 -18.31
N SER A 120 29.84 9.78 -17.19
CA SER A 120 30.83 10.86 -17.11
C SER A 120 32.27 10.33 -17.05
N ARG A 121 33.00 10.48 -18.17
CA ARG A 121 34.40 10.92 -18.33
C ARG A 121 34.74 10.91 -19.84
N GLY A 122 34.29 11.93 -20.58
CA GLY A 122 34.59 12.10 -22.02
C GLY A 122 33.66 13.10 -22.73
N ASP A 123 33.94 13.38 -24.01
CA ASP A 123 33.05 14.16 -24.87
C ASP A 123 31.70 13.46 -25.03
N LEU A 124 30.60 14.21 -24.84
CA LEU A 124 29.24 13.69 -25.02
C LEU A 124 29.03 13.24 -26.46
N SER A 125 28.58 12.00 -26.64
CA SER A 125 28.11 11.52 -27.95
C SER A 125 26.91 12.32 -28.43
N ASN A 126 26.69 12.38 -29.75
CA ASN A 126 25.50 13.03 -30.32
C ASN A 126 24.19 12.44 -29.79
N THR A 127 24.18 11.14 -29.48
CA THR A 127 23.03 10.45 -28.86
C THR A 127 22.76 10.92 -27.43
N GLU A 128 23.81 11.17 -26.63
CA GLU A 128 23.67 11.75 -25.30
C GLU A 128 23.17 13.21 -25.37
N LYS A 129 23.72 14.02 -26.29
CA LYS A 129 23.26 15.40 -26.52
C LYS A 129 21.78 15.48 -26.90
N LEU A 130 21.33 14.63 -27.83
CA LEU A 130 19.90 14.55 -28.22
C LEU A 130 19.00 14.09 -27.06
N SER A 131 19.49 13.20 -26.20
CA SER A 131 18.74 12.72 -25.03
C SER A 131 18.56 13.83 -23.99
N ILE A 132 19.60 14.62 -23.75
CA ILE A 132 19.56 15.80 -22.87
C ILE A 132 18.54 16.83 -23.41
N GLN A 133 18.58 17.16 -24.70
CA GLN A 133 17.62 18.10 -25.30
C GLN A 133 16.17 17.63 -25.21
N LYS A 134 15.90 16.34 -25.45
CA LYS A 134 14.55 15.77 -25.29
C LYS A 134 14.08 15.87 -23.83
N TYR A 135 14.97 15.59 -22.89
CA TYR A 135 14.70 15.71 -21.47
C TYR A 135 14.38 17.16 -21.06
N GLU A 136 15.20 18.14 -21.46
CA GLU A 136 14.97 19.56 -21.16
C GLU A 136 13.61 20.06 -21.67
N ARG A 137 13.24 19.66 -22.90
CA ARG A 137 11.92 19.98 -23.47
C ARG A 137 10.79 19.36 -22.66
N ALA A 138 10.91 18.07 -22.31
CA ALA A 138 9.90 17.38 -21.52
C ALA A 138 9.75 18.00 -20.11
N ALA A 139 10.86 18.39 -19.49
CA ALA A 139 10.88 19.02 -18.18
C ALA A 139 10.23 20.42 -18.21
N THR A 140 10.53 21.22 -19.24
CA THR A 140 9.93 22.55 -19.44
C THR A 140 8.42 22.45 -19.62
N LEU A 141 7.96 21.59 -20.54
CA LEU A 141 6.53 21.35 -20.78
C LEU A 141 5.83 20.88 -19.50
N ARG A 142 6.48 20.02 -18.72
CA ARG A 142 5.91 19.53 -17.46
C ARG A 142 5.76 20.64 -16.42
N SER A 143 6.73 21.55 -16.33
CA SER A 143 6.64 22.72 -15.46
C SER A 143 5.48 23.64 -15.86
N GLU A 144 5.27 23.86 -17.17
CA GLU A 144 4.14 24.65 -17.69
C GLU A 144 2.79 24.01 -17.37
N VAL A 145 2.67 22.69 -17.57
CA VAL A 145 1.44 21.94 -17.28
C VAL A 145 1.13 21.98 -15.78
N ILE A 146 2.14 21.82 -14.91
CA ILE A 146 1.96 21.95 -13.45
C ILE A 146 1.42 23.33 -13.12
N LYS A 147 2.02 24.39 -13.67
CA LYS A 147 1.55 25.76 -13.45
C LYS A 147 0.08 25.92 -13.86
N ILE A 148 -0.28 25.50 -15.07
CA ILE A 148 -1.67 25.56 -15.57
C ILE A 148 -2.62 24.79 -14.64
N TRP A 149 -2.20 23.63 -14.15
CA TRP A 149 -3.00 22.81 -13.23
C TRP A 149 -3.24 23.51 -11.90
N LEU A 150 -2.18 24.09 -11.32
CA LEU A 150 -2.24 24.83 -10.07
C LEU A 150 -3.07 26.11 -10.21
N ASP A 151 -2.95 26.83 -11.33
CA ASP A 151 -3.77 28.01 -11.63
C ASP A 151 -5.25 27.64 -11.73
N ARG A 152 -5.58 26.52 -12.39
CA ARG A 152 -6.97 26.04 -12.50
C ARG A 152 -7.55 25.57 -11.18
N SER A 153 -6.73 25.14 -10.23
CA SER A 153 -7.20 24.79 -8.89
C SER A 153 -7.77 25.98 -8.12
N GLY A 154 -7.56 27.22 -8.59
CA GLY A 154 -8.05 28.45 -7.97
C GLY A 154 -7.65 28.50 -6.50
N GLU A 155 -8.62 28.78 -5.62
CA GLU A 155 -8.42 28.83 -4.16
C GLU A 155 -8.76 27.50 -3.45
N CYS A 156 -8.98 26.41 -4.19
CA CYS A 156 -9.32 25.14 -3.57
C CYS A 156 -8.15 24.59 -2.71
N PRO A 157 -8.44 23.91 -1.58
CA PRO A 157 -7.42 23.24 -0.81
C PRO A 157 -6.74 22.14 -1.61
N LEU A 158 -5.40 22.19 -1.70
CA LEU A 158 -4.61 21.34 -2.60
C LEU A 158 -4.18 20.04 -1.94
N SER A 159 -4.36 18.93 -2.65
CA SER A 159 -3.81 17.63 -2.28
C SER A 159 -2.86 17.13 -3.36
N MET A 160 -1.58 16.95 -3.03
CA MET A 160 -0.59 16.56 -4.03
C MET A 160 0.38 15.50 -3.56
N THR A 161 0.87 14.70 -4.51
CA THR A 161 1.99 13.77 -4.32
C THR A 161 3.12 14.17 -5.25
N VAL A 162 4.31 14.44 -4.72
CA VAL A 162 5.53 14.73 -5.49
C VAL A 162 6.45 13.51 -5.43
N ILE A 163 6.75 12.94 -6.59
CA ILE A 163 7.55 11.71 -6.73
C ILE A 163 8.81 12.01 -7.52
N CYS A 164 9.94 11.66 -6.95
CA CYS A 164 11.23 11.64 -7.61
C CYS A 164 11.62 10.19 -7.93
N PRO A 165 11.77 9.78 -9.20
CA PRO A 165 12.26 8.46 -9.52
C PRO A 165 13.72 8.25 -9.03
N PRO A 166 14.11 7.02 -8.65
CA PRO A 166 15.48 6.73 -8.24
C PRO A 166 16.46 6.90 -9.42
N GLY A 167 17.66 7.42 -9.13
CA GLY A 167 18.71 7.60 -10.14
C GLY A 167 18.99 9.04 -10.58
N LEU A 168 18.39 10.05 -9.93
CA LEU A 168 18.77 11.46 -10.12
C LEU A 168 20.20 11.70 -9.60
N TYR A 169 21.19 11.58 -10.49
CA TYR A 169 22.58 11.93 -10.25
C TYR A 169 22.97 13.04 -11.24
N GLY A 170 22.97 14.29 -10.79
CA GLY A 170 23.35 15.43 -11.63
C GLY A 170 23.30 16.74 -10.85
N ASP A 171 23.96 17.76 -11.40
CA ASP A 171 23.74 19.13 -10.94
C ASP A 171 22.31 19.54 -11.31
N TRP A 172 21.67 20.20 -10.35
CA TRP A 172 20.26 20.52 -10.39
C TRP A 172 20.02 21.72 -11.30
N ASP A 173 19.42 21.47 -12.45
CA ASP A 173 19.14 22.48 -13.47
C ASP A 173 18.14 23.57 -13.00
N GLU A 174 18.20 24.74 -13.65
CA GLU A 174 17.33 25.90 -13.45
C GLU A 174 15.82 25.58 -13.55
N TRP A 175 15.42 24.64 -14.42
CA TRP A 175 14.02 24.26 -14.61
C TRP A 175 13.41 23.61 -13.35
N MET A 176 14.20 22.87 -12.58
CA MET A 176 13.69 22.21 -11.39
C MET A 176 13.39 23.23 -10.29
N THR A 177 14.23 24.26 -10.15
CA THR A 177 13.93 25.41 -9.27
C THR A 177 12.61 26.05 -9.67
N ARG A 178 12.40 26.35 -10.96
CA ARG A 178 11.13 26.90 -11.45
C ARG A 178 9.93 25.99 -11.15
N MET A 179 10.09 24.68 -11.28
CA MET A 179 9.04 23.71 -10.96
C MET A 179 8.73 23.68 -9.46
N LEU A 180 9.77 23.66 -8.61
CA LEU A 180 9.61 23.73 -7.16
C LEU A 180 8.98 25.06 -6.74
N ASP A 181 9.33 26.17 -7.37
CA ASP A 181 8.72 27.48 -7.12
C ASP A 181 7.22 27.49 -7.44
N ASN A 182 6.81 26.87 -8.55
CA ASN A 182 5.39 26.70 -8.88
C ASN A 182 4.67 25.84 -7.82
N ILE A 183 5.31 24.80 -7.32
CA ILE A 183 4.75 23.93 -6.28
C ILE A 183 4.63 24.69 -4.95
N VAL A 184 5.65 25.43 -4.57
CA VAL A 184 5.72 26.18 -3.30
C VAL A 184 4.86 27.44 -3.32
N SER A 185 4.59 28.06 -4.47
CA SER A 185 3.75 29.26 -4.57
C SER A 185 2.32 29.06 -4.05
N CYS A 186 1.85 27.81 -3.99
CA CYS A 186 0.54 27.46 -3.47
C CYS A 186 0.57 26.82 -2.08
N ALA A 187 1.71 26.90 -1.36
CA ALA A 187 1.93 26.24 -0.07
C ALA A 187 0.87 26.55 1.00
N GLU A 188 0.37 27.80 1.06
CA GLU A 188 -0.65 28.20 2.04
C GLU A 188 -1.97 27.42 1.92
N ARG A 189 -2.27 26.95 0.70
CA ARG A 189 -3.48 26.20 0.37
C ARG A 189 -3.29 24.69 0.48
N TRP A 190 -2.09 24.21 0.83
CA TRP A 190 -1.83 22.77 0.93
C TRP A 190 -2.68 22.16 2.03
N HIS A 191 -3.50 21.19 1.66
CA HIS A 191 -4.34 20.40 2.54
C HIS A 191 -3.73 19.02 2.82
N SER A 192 -3.16 18.39 1.80
CA SER A 192 -2.48 17.10 1.89
C SER A 192 -1.23 17.13 1.01
N ALA A 193 -0.08 16.77 1.56
CA ALA A 193 1.16 16.70 0.80
C ALA A 193 1.89 15.39 1.08
N GLU A 194 2.23 14.68 0.00
CA GLU A 194 3.09 13.50 0.03
C GLU A 194 4.35 13.78 -0.78
N LEU A 195 5.51 13.66 -0.15
CA LEU A 195 6.81 13.92 -0.77
C LEU A 195 7.63 12.63 -0.76
N MET A 196 7.83 12.03 -1.92
CA MET A 196 8.76 10.92 -2.14
C MET A 196 9.96 11.43 -2.92
N VAL A 197 10.91 12.01 -2.20
CA VAL A 197 12.03 12.73 -2.81
C VAL A 197 13.33 12.50 -2.04
N PRO A 198 14.51 12.65 -2.67
CA PRO A 198 15.78 12.68 -1.97
C PRO A 198 15.85 13.87 -1.00
N TYR A 199 16.65 13.76 0.06
CA TYR A 199 16.82 14.83 1.05
C TYR A 199 17.18 16.19 0.44
N ARG A 200 18.01 16.22 -0.61
CA ARG A 200 18.41 17.47 -1.30
C ARG A 200 17.23 18.22 -1.93
N ILE A 201 16.20 17.52 -2.38
CA ILE A 201 14.98 18.14 -2.93
C ILE A 201 14.09 18.62 -1.80
N TYR A 202 13.89 17.76 -0.80
CA TYR A 202 13.15 18.10 0.40
C TYR A 202 13.69 19.38 1.05
N SER A 203 15.01 19.49 1.23
CA SER A 203 15.64 20.66 1.86
C SER A 203 15.41 21.95 1.07
N LYS A 204 15.34 21.88 -0.27
CA LYS A 204 15.01 23.04 -1.10
C LYS A 204 13.54 23.44 -0.93
N ILE A 205 12.62 22.47 -0.97
CA ILE A 205 11.19 22.72 -0.73
C ILE A 205 10.98 23.35 0.65
N GLU A 206 11.58 22.76 1.68
CA GLU A 206 11.49 23.24 3.06
C GLU A 206 12.04 24.67 3.20
N ALA A 207 13.21 24.96 2.62
CA ALA A 207 13.79 26.30 2.64
C ALA A 207 12.90 27.32 1.92
N SER A 208 12.42 27.01 0.71
CA SER A 208 11.57 27.90 -0.08
C SER A 208 10.21 28.17 0.57
N ILE A 209 9.65 27.20 1.29
CA ILE A 209 8.42 27.42 2.06
C ILE A 209 8.74 28.27 3.29
N SER A 210 9.82 27.98 4.01
CA SER A 210 10.20 28.69 5.24
C SER A 210 10.53 30.16 5.00
N GLU A 211 10.99 30.52 3.80
CA GLU A 211 11.20 31.91 3.40
C GLU A 211 9.89 32.67 3.14
N LYS A 212 8.86 31.97 2.66
CA LYS A 212 7.60 32.60 2.17
C LYS A 212 6.48 32.58 3.20
N VAL A 213 6.43 31.54 4.03
CA VAL A 213 5.31 31.27 4.93
C VAL A 213 5.85 30.81 6.28
N GLU A 214 5.33 31.33 7.38
CA GLU A 214 5.74 30.89 8.72
C GLU A 214 5.16 29.51 9.09
N LYS A 215 3.93 29.21 8.65
CA LYS A 215 3.19 27.97 8.94
C LYS A 215 2.27 27.61 7.78
N LEU A 216 1.98 26.31 7.60
CA LEU A 216 1.01 25.86 6.59
C LEU A 216 -0.39 25.75 7.23
N PRO A 217 -1.30 26.73 7.00
CA PRO A 217 -2.53 26.87 7.79
C PRO A 217 -3.61 25.83 7.45
N MET A 218 -3.52 25.22 6.27
CA MET A 218 -4.50 24.24 5.77
C MET A 218 -4.02 22.80 5.85
N LEU A 219 -2.74 22.56 6.17
CA LEU A 219 -2.13 21.24 6.06
C LEU A 219 -2.66 20.30 7.15
N ARG A 220 -3.39 19.26 6.73
CA ARG A 220 -3.94 18.22 7.60
C ARG A 220 -3.21 16.90 7.51
N ARG A 221 -2.63 16.60 6.34
CA ARG A 221 -1.94 15.34 6.09
C ARG A 221 -0.57 15.61 5.47
N PHE A 222 0.48 15.12 6.12
CA PHE A 222 1.84 15.22 5.62
C PHE A 222 2.50 13.84 5.61
N GLN A 223 3.04 13.48 4.46
CA GLN A 223 3.76 12.24 4.27
C GLN A 223 5.11 12.52 3.63
N LEU A 224 6.18 11.98 4.20
CA LEU A 224 7.55 12.18 3.71
C LEU A 224 8.27 10.85 3.65
N LYS A 225 8.69 10.46 2.43
CA LYS A 225 9.62 9.36 2.21
C LYS A 225 10.92 9.91 1.65
N LEU A 226 11.93 10.04 2.51
CA LEU A 226 13.26 10.42 2.07
C LEU A 226 13.97 9.21 1.47
N GLN A 227 14.21 9.26 0.17
CA GLN A 227 14.92 8.22 -0.56
C GLN A 227 16.39 8.20 -0.15
N LEU A 228 16.91 7.01 0.18
CA LEU A 228 18.33 6.83 0.45
C LEU A 228 19.13 6.94 -0.87
N PRO A 229 20.33 7.56 -0.85
CA PRO A 229 21.19 7.56 -2.02
C PRO A 229 21.58 6.11 -2.37
N VAL A 230 21.33 5.68 -3.60
CA VAL A 230 21.64 4.31 -4.07
C VAL A 230 23.18 4.06 -4.16
N SER A 231 24.01 5.07 -3.90
CA SER A 231 25.46 4.96 -3.84
C SER A 231 25.96 4.64 -2.43
N LEU A 232 26.39 3.39 -2.22
CA LEU A 232 27.16 2.90 -1.06
C LEU A 232 28.50 3.64 -0.80
N ARG A 233 28.81 4.72 -1.52
CA ARG A 233 30.13 5.39 -1.48
C ARG A 233 30.15 6.78 -0.84
N THR A 234 29.00 7.39 -0.55
CA THR A 234 28.95 8.63 0.23
C THR A 234 28.41 8.33 1.62
N PRO A 235 29.22 8.43 2.67
CA PRO A 235 28.73 8.29 4.04
C PRO A 235 27.60 9.30 4.28
N VAL A 236 26.59 8.90 5.04
CA VAL A 236 25.46 9.72 5.54
C VAL A 236 25.90 11.00 6.28
N ARG A 237 27.21 11.20 6.48
CA ARG A 237 27.86 12.27 7.25
C ARG A 237 27.75 13.69 6.67
N SER A 238 27.26 13.89 5.44
CA SER A 238 27.20 15.22 4.81
C SER A 238 25.80 15.86 4.75
N GLN A 239 24.85 15.41 5.58
CA GLN A 239 23.56 16.09 5.71
C GLN A 239 23.66 17.19 6.80
N PRO A 240 23.28 18.46 6.53
CA PRO A 240 23.37 19.56 7.49
C PRO A 240 22.54 19.31 8.75
N GLU A 241 23.09 19.59 9.93
CA GLU A 241 22.52 19.21 11.24
C GLU A 241 21.25 19.97 11.66
N SER A 242 20.91 21.03 10.93
CA SER A 242 19.84 21.98 11.22
C SER A 242 18.86 22.04 10.05
N ALA A 243 17.77 21.29 10.13
CA ALA A 243 16.64 21.42 9.21
C ALA A 243 15.39 21.66 10.06
N SER A 244 14.90 22.91 10.04
CA SER A 244 13.69 23.33 10.71
C SER A 244 12.48 22.75 10.01
N LEU A 245 11.67 21.97 10.72
CA LEU A 245 10.54 21.26 10.12
C LEU A 245 9.27 22.10 10.04
N ILE A 246 9.19 22.98 9.04
CA ILE A 246 8.03 23.86 8.84
C ILE A 246 6.71 23.07 8.72
N PHE A 247 6.73 21.89 8.09
CA PHE A 247 5.57 21.04 7.94
C PHE A 247 5.00 20.56 9.28
N LEU A 248 5.86 20.35 10.28
CA LEU A 248 5.45 19.93 11.62
C LEU A 248 4.85 21.08 12.46
N ASN A 249 5.05 22.33 12.03
CA ASN A 249 4.48 23.52 12.68
C ASN A 249 3.04 23.82 12.25
N SER A 250 2.48 22.98 11.37
CA SER A 250 1.15 23.19 10.81
C SER A 250 0.07 22.99 11.88
N PRO A 251 -0.77 24.00 12.19
CA PRO A 251 -1.69 23.96 13.34
C PRO A 251 -2.91 23.05 13.15
N LYS A 252 -3.14 22.52 11.94
CA LYS A 252 -4.24 21.60 11.64
C LYS A 252 -3.76 20.20 11.27
N LEU A 253 -2.48 19.88 11.53
CA LEU A 253 -1.89 18.61 11.12
C LEU A 253 -2.48 17.44 11.93
N GLU A 254 -3.24 16.58 11.26
CA GLU A 254 -3.92 15.43 11.87
C GLU A 254 -3.24 14.10 11.57
N THR A 255 -2.54 14.00 10.44
CA THR A 255 -1.87 12.77 9.99
C THR A 255 -0.43 13.06 9.58
N LEU A 256 0.50 12.32 10.18
CA LEU A 256 1.93 12.42 9.93
C LEU A 256 2.50 11.04 9.59
N SER A 257 3.11 10.91 8.42
CA SER A 257 3.79 9.67 7.99
C SER A 257 5.23 9.98 7.57
N LEU A 258 6.23 9.44 8.26
CA LEU A 258 7.64 9.78 8.04
C LEU A 258 8.51 8.55 7.87
N SER A 259 9.23 8.48 6.75
CA SER A 259 10.43 7.67 6.58
C SER A 259 11.65 8.59 6.57
N TRP A 260 12.09 8.96 7.78
CA TRP A 260 13.28 9.77 7.99
C TRP A 260 14.01 9.41 9.29
N GLN A 261 15.21 8.84 9.14
CA GLN A 261 16.05 8.36 10.25
C GLN A 261 16.53 9.47 11.21
N ARG A 262 16.46 10.75 10.83
CA ARG A 262 16.84 11.86 11.73
C ARG A 262 15.71 12.28 12.66
N PHE A 263 14.47 12.14 12.22
CA PHE A 263 13.31 12.48 13.04
C PHE A 263 13.31 11.70 14.34
N THR A 264 13.58 10.39 14.27
CA THR A 264 13.61 9.50 15.43
C THR A 264 14.72 9.84 16.43
N LYS A 265 15.79 10.55 16.00
CA LYS A 265 16.88 11.00 16.88
C LYS A 265 16.69 12.37 17.53
N LYS A 266 15.85 13.25 16.95
CA LYS A 266 15.74 14.67 17.37
C LYS A 266 14.31 15.14 17.67
N PHE A 267 13.32 14.25 17.72
CA PHE A 267 11.93 14.64 17.98
C PHE A 267 11.70 15.40 19.30
N ARG A 268 12.62 15.26 20.27
CA ARG A 268 12.54 15.95 21.57
C ARG A 268 12.68 17.47 21.42
N ASP A 269 13.55 17.90 20.51
CA ASP A 269 13.82 19.31 20.17
C ASP A 269 12.75 19.91 19.24
N MET A 270 11.82 19.07 18.77
CA MET A 270 10.78 19.50 17.84
C MET A 270 9.59 20.16 18.57
N PRO A 271 8.95 21.15 17.93
CA PRO A 271 7.93 21.98 18.54
C PRO A 271 6.69 21.20 19.02
N PRO A 272 6.00 21.68 20.08
CA PRO A 272 4.99 20.92 20.83
C PRO A 272 3.60 20.81 20.15
N VAL A 273 3.49 20.95 18.83
CA VAL A 273 2.21 21.04 18.10
C VAL A 273 1.55 19.66 17.86
N TRP A 274 2.05 18.61 18.50
CA TRP A 274 1.68 17.22 18.21
C TRP A 274 0.43 16.74 18.96
N ASN A 275 -0.08 17.54 19.89
CA ASN A 275 -1.31 17.24 20.62
C ASN A 275 -2.53 17.03 19.71
N GLN A 276 -2.53 17.61 18.51
CA GLN A 276 -3.64 17.52 17.56
C GLN A 276 -3.52 16.32 16.59
N LEU A 277 -2.39 15.58 16.62
CA LEU A 277 -2.19 14.42 15.74
C LEU A 277 -3.14 13.29 16.13
N ARG A 278 -3.81 12.74 15.10
CA ARG A 278 -4.68 11.57 15.21
C ARG A 278 -4.02 10.33 14.65
N ARG A 279 -3.20 10.47 13.60
CA ARG A 279 -2.51 9.35 12.96
C ARG A 279 -1.02 9.63 12.85
N LEU A 280 -0.21 8.71 13.39
CA LEU A 280 1.25 8.82 13.38
C LEU A 280 1.87 7.53 12.85
N PHE A 281 2.55 7.62 11.71
CA PHE A 281 3.24 6.49 11.08
C PHE A 281 4.74 6.80 10.94
N LEU A 282 5.58 6.11 11.71
CA LEU A 282 7.03 6.22 11.63
C LEU A 282 7.60 4.94 11.02
N HIS A 283 8.20 5.09 9.85
CA HIS A 283 8.79 3.99 9.07
C HIS A 283 10.31 3.89 9.28
N SER A 284 10.89 4.83 10.00
CA SER A 284 12.29 4.81 10.43
C SER A 284 12.43 4.24 11.84
N GLU A 285 13.64 3.81 12.16
CA GLU A 285 13.96 3.11 13.39
C GLU A 285 13.92 4.06 14.59
N LEU A 286 13.12 3.70 15.60
CA LEU A 286 12.97 4.41 16.87
C LEU A 286 13.56 3.56 18.02
N PRO A 287 14.46 4.09 18.83
CA PRO A 287 14.93 3.39 20.02
C PRO A 287 13.79 3.12 21.01
N GLY A 288 13.75 1.94 21.63
CA GLY A 288 12.68 1.58 22.59
C GLY A 288 12.51 2.56 23.76
N ILE A 289 13.61 3.19 24.21
CA ILE A 289 13.60 4.22 25.26
C ILE A 289 12.87 5.51 24.85
N ASP A 290 12.74 5.77 23.55
CA ASP A 290 12.08 6.95 23.01
C ASP A 290 10.58 6.75 22.75
N LEU A 291 10.08 5.52 22.90
CA LEU A 291 8.68 5.18 22.64
C LEU A 291 7.71 5.99 23.52
N ILE A 292 7.91 5.98 24.84
CA ILE A 292 7.06 6.71 25.79
C ILE A 292 7.20 8.23 25.65
N PRO A 293 8.42 8.80 25.59
CA PRO A 293 8.58 10.23 25.31
C PRO A 293 7.87 10.68 24.03
N LEU A 294 7.93 9.88 22.96
CA LEU A 294 7.23 10.16 21.70
C LEU A 294 5.70 10.15 21.89
N LEU A 295 5.15 9.05 22.44
CA LEU A 295 3.70 8.89 22.61
C LEU A 295 3.12 9.95 23.56
N SER A 296 3.88 10.38 24.57
CA SER A 296 3.45 11.43 25.51
C SER A 296 3.19 12.79 24.84
N LYS A 297 3.82 13.07 23.68
CA LYS A 297 3.58 14.29 22.88
C LYS A 297 2.33 14.20 22.00
N CYS A 298 1.71 13.02 21.90
CA CYS A 298 0.61 12.75 20.97
C CYS A 298 -0.59 12.06 21.70
N PRO A 299 -1.22 12.72 22.71
CA PRO A 299 -2.26 12.09 23.53
C PRO A 299 -3.56 11.73 22.77
N ASN A 300 -3.83 12.38 21.65
CA ASN A 300 -5.08 12.22 20.88
C ASN A 300 -4.96 11.26 19.68
N LEU A 301 -3.94 10.39 19.67
CA LEU A 301 -3.77 9.41 18.61
C LEU A 301 -4.94 8.42 18.58
N THR A 302 -5.46 8.19 17.38
CA THR A 302 -6.41 7.13 17.05
C THR A 302 -5.70 5.95 16.38
N GLU A 303 -4.66 6.21 15.59
CA GLU A 303 -3.86 5.19 14.94
C GLU A 303 -2.37 5.51 15.04
N CYS A 304 -1.56 4.52 15.41
CA CYS A 304 -0.13 4.69 15.51
C CYS A 304 0.61 3.47 14.96
N ARG A 305 1.59 3.72 14.08
CA ARG A 305 2.49 2.70 13.53
C ARG A 305 3.94 3.09 13.74
N LEU A 306 4.73 2.19 14.31
CA LEU A 306 6.12 2.48 14.70
C LEU A 306 7.04 1.31 14.32
N ARG A 307 8.31 1.64 14.04
CA ARG A 307 9.40 0.65 13.98
C ARG A 307 10.33 0.86 15.16
N VAL A 308 10.46 -0.15 16.01
CA VAL A 308 11.31 -0.10 17.20
C VAL A 308 12.56 -0.93 16.96
N SER A 309 13.74 -0.40 17.31
CA SER A 309 15.03 -1.05 17.09
C SER A 309 16.00 -0.82 18.26
N ASN A 310 17.14 -1.52 18.24
CA ASN A 310 18.26 -1.27 19.15
C ASN A 310 19.14 -0.07 18.73
N SER A 311 18.94 0.48 17.52
CA SER A 311 19.81 1.47 16.88
C SER A 311 19.60 2.89 17.43
N GLY A 312 19.96 3.08 18.70
CA GLY A 312 19.96 4.38 19.37
C GLY A 312 21.32 4.83 19.89
N HIS A 313 22.28 3.93 20.11
CA HIS A 313 23.58 4.25 20.68
C HIS A 313 24.68 3.41 20.04
N ASP A 314 25.81 4.04 19.71
CA ASP A 314 26.99 3.45 19.06
C ASP A 314 27.71 2.36 19.90
N ASP A 315 27.08 1.84 20.96
CA ASP A 315 27.62 0.79 21.83
C ASP A 315 26.73 -0.45 21.83
N TYR A 316 27.02 -1.38 20.92
CA TYR A 316 26.48 -2.75 20.92
C TYR A 316 26.74 -3.50 22.25
N ASN A 317 27.64 -3.00 23.09
CA ASN A 317 28.11 -3.63 24.33
C ASN A 317 27.27 -3.29 25.57
N ASN A 318 26.30 -2.36 25.50
CA ASN A 318 25.54 -1.89 26.67
C ASN A 318 24.04 -2.29 26.67
N VAL A 319 23.70 -3.39 25.99
CA VAL A 319 22.33 -3.97 25.94
C VAL A 319 21.78 -4.35 27.32
N VAL A 320 22.66 -4.57 28.30
CA VAL A 320 22.32 -5.15 29.62
C VAL A 320 22.19 -4.10 30.75
N GLN A 321 22.68 -2.86 30.58
CA GLN A 321 22.78 -1.88 31.68
C GLN A 321 21.87 -0.65 31.56
N GLN A 322 20.94 -0.61 30.60
CA GLN A 322 19.96 0.48 30.57
C GLN A 322 18.89 0.24 31.63
N THR A 323 19.10 0.82 32.81
CA THR A 323 18.07 0.96 33.86
C THR A 323 16.82 1.55 33.24
N ALA A 324 15.68 0.87 33.42
CA ALA A 324 14.38 1.34 32.96
C ALA A 324 14.18 2.81 33.40
N PRO A 325 13.95 3.75 32.47
CA PRO A 325 13.62 5.12 32.86
C PRO A 325 12.40 5.08 33.78
N GLN A 326 12.37 5.94 34.80
CA GLN A 326 11.20 6.05 35.69
C GLN A 326 9.96 6.34 34.83
N THR A 327 9.11 5.33 34.72
CA THR A 327 8.04 5.22 33.72
C THR A 327 6.88 6.13 34.07
N GLY A 328 6.84 7.32 33.46
CA GLY A 328 5.57 8.04 33.31
C GLY A 328 4.65 7.19 32.45
N ARG A 329 3.54 6.70 33.01
CA ARG A 329 2.49 6.03 32.21
C ARG A 329 1.96 7.02 31.17
N VAL A 330 1.78 6.55 29.94
CA VAL A 330 1.18 7.36 28.87
C VAL A 330 -0.27 6.94 28.71
N PHE A 331 -1.18 7.91 28.81
CA PHE A 331 -2.60 7.70 28.63
C PHE A 331 -3.02 8.11 27.22
N LEU A 332 -3.50 7.14 26.43
CA LEU A 332 -3.94 7.30 25.05
C LEU A 332 -5.42 6.89 24.93
N PRO A 333 -6.36 7.72 25.40
CA PRO A 333 -7.78 7.35 25.52
C PRO A 333 -8.46 7.06 24.19
N HIS A 334 -7.94 7.60 23.09
CA HIS A 334 -8.57 7.50 21.77
C HIS A 334 -7.88 6.50 20.84
N LEU A 335 -6.80 5.85 21.28
CA LEU A 335 -6.02 4.95 20.43
C LEU A 335 -6.82 3.68 20.15
N GLN A 336 -7.16 3.47 18.87
CA GLN A 336 -7.92 2.33 18.38
C GLN A 336 -7.02 1.31 17.66
N SER A 337 -5.99 1.79 16.95
CA SER A 337 -5.08 0.95 16.17
C SER A 337 -3.62 1.20 16.58
N PHE A 338 -2.91 0.14 16.98
CA PHE A 338 -1.49 0.21 17.32
C PHE A 338 -0.70 -0.90 16.62
N ILE A 339 0.20 -0.52 15.72
CA ILE A 339 1.03 -1.45 14.94
C ILE A 339 2.50 -1.19 15.24
N VAL A 340 3.23 -2.22 15.65
CA VAL A 340 4.65 -2.12 15.97
C VAL A 340 5.44 -3.20 15.24
N HIS A 341 6.47 -2.77 14.52
CA HIS A 341 7.52 -3.65 14.01
C HIS A 341 8.74 -3.55 14.93
N ASP A 342 8.99 -4.58 15.73
CA ASP A 342 10.03 -4.61 16.74
C ASP A 342 11.23 -5.46 16.27
N THR A 343 12.39 -4.84 16.14
CA THR A 343 13.68 -5.49 15.91
C THR A 343 14.59 -5.39 17.14
N SER A 344 14.07 -4.88 18.27
CA SER A 344 14.82 -4.53 19.47
C SER A 344 14.90 -5.66 20.49
N ILE A 345 16.06 -5.84 21.12
CA ILE A 345 16.29 -6.67 22.32
C ILE A 345 16.64 -5.70 23.45
N SER A 346 15.64 -5.27 24.21
CA SER A 346 15.79 -4.25 25.25
C SER A 346 14.67 -4.32 26.29
N LEU A 347 15.06 -4.35 27.56
CA LEU A 347 14.12 -4.24 28.69
C LEU A 347 13.37 -2.89 28.66
N ALA A 348 13.96 -1.84 28.09
CA ALA A 348 13.31 -0.53 27.95
C ALA A 348 12.10 -0.60 27.01
N THR A 349 12.18 -1.34 25.91
CA THR A 349 11.04 -1.57 25.00
C THR A 349 9.90 -2.29 25.73
N GLY A 350 10.21 -3.32 26.52
CA GLY A 350 9.20 -4.04 27.28
C GLY A 350 8.55 -3.20 28.38
N ALA A 351 9.35 -2.41 29.11
CA ALA A 351 8.86 -1.45 30.08
C ALA A 351 7.96 -0.38 29.43
N ALA A 352 8.30 0.05 28.22
CA ALA A 352 7.49 1.00 27.47
C ALA A 352 6.11 0.42 27.09
N PHE A 353 6.03 -0.84 26.63
CA PHE A 353 4.72 -1.47 26.36
C PHE A 353 3.82 -1.54 27.61
N ARG A 354 4.38 -1.85 28.78
CA ARG A 354 3.63 -1.83 30.06
C ARG A 354 3.17 -0.44 30.49
N ALA A 355 3.86 0.60 30.04
CA ALA A 355 3.55 1.98 30.41
C ALA A 355 2.45 2.60 29.54
N ILE A 356 2.05 1.95 28.43
CA ILE A 356 0.97 2.40 27.56
C ILE A 356 -0.37 2.02 28.18
N ASN A 357 -1.22 3.01 28.45
CA ASN A 357 -2.61 2.82 28.85
C ASN A 357 -3.53 3.32 27.72
N ALA A 358 -4.12 2.39 26.96
CA ALA A 358 -4.95 2.66 25.80
C ALA A 358 -6.29 1.90 25.90
N PRO A 359 -7.29 2.43 26.63
CA PRO A 359 -8.53 1.70 26.92
C PRO A 359 -9.44 1.47 25.71
N SER A 360 -9.30 2.28 24.64
CA SER A 360 -10.11 2.16 23.41
C SER A 360 -9.45 1.28 22.33
N LEU A 361 -8.35 0.59 22.67
CA LEU A 361 -7.56 -0.17 21.72
C LEU A 361 -8.34 -1.41 21.25
N SER A 362 -8.56 -1.51 19.94
CA SER A 362 -9.31 -2.63 19.35
C SER A 362 -8.52 -3.36 18.25
N ARG A 363 -7.51 -2.73 17.65
CA ARG A 363 -6.66 -3.29 16.61
C ARG A 363 -5.20 -3.24 17.04
N VAL A 364 -4.55 -4.40 17.16
CA VAL A 364 -3.12 -4.47 17.53
C VAL A 364 -2.35 -5.33 16.56
N GLY A 365 -1.28 -4.77 16.00
CA GLY A 365 -0.34 -5.49 15.14
C GLY A 365 1.04 -5.53 15.77
N TYR A 366 1.58 -6.72 15.98
CA TYR A 366 2.92 -6.90 16.51
C TYR A 366 3.73 -7.80 15.58
N THR A 367 4.73 -7.21 14.94
CA THR A 367 5.67 -7.91 14.07
C THR A 367 7.05 -7.87 14.68
N ARG A 368 7.72 -9.01 14.72
CA ARG A 368 9.09 -9.14 15.20
C ARG A 368 9.96 -9.84 14.17
N SER A 369 11.04 -9.18 13.75
CA SER A 369 12.00 -9.71 12.78
C SER A 369 13.44 -9.47 13.25
N PHE A 370 14.31 -10.46 13.06
CA PHE A 370 15.72 -10.40 13.48
C PHE A 370 16.67 -10.58 12.30
N GLY A 371 17.79 -9.87 12.35
CA GLY A 371 18.97 -10.16 11.53
C GLY A 371 19.92 -11.07 12.31
N GLY A 372 19.92 -12.37 11.99
CA GLY A 372 20.90 -13.35 12.49
C GLY A 372 20.50 -14.08 13.77
N SER A 373 20.40 -15.41 13.70
CA SER A 373 20.09 -16.27 14.86
C SER A 373 21.31 -16.99 15.44
N SER A 374 22.53 -16.69 14.99
CA SER A 374 23.71 -17.51 15.29
C SER A 374 24.29 -17.33 16.69
N ASP A 375 23.96 -16.23 17.41
CA ASP A 375 24.72 -15.84 18.62
C ASP A 375 23.82 -15.44 19.81
N TRP A 376 22.67 -16.11 20.00
CA TRP A 376 21.81 -15.85 21.15
C TRP A 376 22.39 -16.48 22.42
N ASN A 377 22.70 -15.66 23.42
CA ASN A 377 23.00 -16.11 24.78
C ASN A 377 21.71 -16.21 25.63
N ASP A 378 21.76 -16.95 26.74
CA ASP A 378 20.61 -17.15 27.64
C ASP A 378 19.99 -15.84 28.14
N ALA A 379 20.82 -14.82 28.36
CA ALA A 379 20.38 -13.49 28.78
C ALA A 379 19.49 -12.80 27.73
N SER A 380 19.85 -12.89 26.45
CA SER A 380 19.04 -12.32 25.36
C SER A 380 17.69 -13.02 25.27
N THR A 381 17.66 -14.35 25.40
CA THR A 381 16.42 -15.15 25.43
C THR A 381 15.50 -14.75 26.59
N GLU A 382 16.04 -14.48 27.77
CA GLU A 382 15.24 -14.05 28.93
C GLU A 382 14.66 -12.64 28.75
N ILE A 383 15.44 -11.72 28.17
CA ILE A 383 14.95 -10.38 27.80
C ILE A 383 13.79 -10.51 26.79
N LEU A 384 13.89 -11.40 25.81
CA LEU A 384 12.82 -11.64 24.85
C LEU A 384 11.53 -12.13 25.51
N ARG A 385 11.62 -13.11 26.42
CA ARG A 385 10.46 -13.60 27.16
C ARG A 385 9.79 -12.47 27.93
N THR A 386 10.59 -11.64 28.59
CA THR A 386 10.10 -10.47 29.33
C THR A 386 9.41 -9.46 28.41
N GLN A 387 10.00 -9.13 27.26
CA GLN A 387 9.39 -8.25 26.25
C GLN A 387 8.09 -8.82 25.69
N LEU A 388 8.04 -10.10 25.33
CA LEU A 388 6.81 -10.73 24.83
C LEU A 388 5.71 -10.78 25.90
N SER A 389 6.08 -10.96 27.18
CA SER A 389 5.13 -10.83 28.28
C SER A 389 4.56 -9.42 28.38
N SER A 390 5.37 -8.37 28.15
CA SER A 390 4.87 -6.99 28.16
C SER A 390 3.90 -6.67 27.01
N VAL A 391 4.07 -7.33 25.86
CA VAL A 391 3.09 -7.25 24.77
C VAL A 391 1.77 -7.91 25.19
N CYS A 392 1.81 -9.02 25.94
CA CYS A 392 0.60 -9.62 26.51
C CYS A 392 -0.11 -8.66 27.48
N ASP A 393 0.65 -7.93 28.30
CA ASP A 393 0.08 -6.95 29.23
C ASP A 393 -0.65 -5.83 28.48
N LEU A 394 -0.09 -5.38 27.34
CA LEU A 394 -0.75 -4.42 26.44
C LEU A 394 -2.02 -4.99 25.80
N LEU A 395 -1.99 -6.25 25.36
CA LEU A 395 -3.14 -6.92 24.74
C LEU A 395 -4.25 -7.21 25.75
N GLY A 396 -3.91 -7.45 27.03
CA GLY A 396 -4.88 -7.63 28.11
C GLY A 396 -5.52 -6.34 28.63
N ALA A 397 -5.02 -5.16 28.21
CA ALA A 397 -5.50 -3.88 28.71
C ALA A 397 -6.83 -3.40 28.09
N ALA A 398 -7.25 -3.99 26.96
CA ALA A 398 -8.45 -3.60 26.22
C ALA A 398 -9.05 -4.80 25.46
N PRO A 399 -10.35 -4.79 25.13
CA PRO A 399 -10.97 -5.85 24.33
C PRO A 399 -10.52 -5.73 22.85
N ILE A 400 -9.38 -6.34 22.54
CA ILE A 400 -8.83 -6.38 21.18
C ILE A 400 -9.79 -7.17 20.28
N GLU A 401 -10.28 -6.56 19.20
CA GLU A 401 -11.16 -7.18 18.19
C GLU A 401 -10.35 -7.81 17.06
N LYS A 402 -9.29 -7.12 16.61
CA LYS A 402 -8.40 -7.56 15.53
C LYS A 402 -6.95 -7.59 15.98
N PHE A 403 -6.31 -8.74 15.85
CA PHE A 403 -4.96 -8.97 16.31
C PHE A 403 -4.09 -9.53 15.18
N MET A 404 -2.97 -8.88 14.88
CA MET A 404 -1.96 -9.38 13.96
C MET A 404 -0.69 -9.72 14.71
N LEU A 405 -0.16 -10.92 14.47
CA LEU A 405 1.05 -11.42 15.11
C LEU A 405 1.99 -12.06 14.08
N THR A 406 3.19 -11.51 13.95
CA THR A 406 4.26 -12.08 13.13
C THR A 406 5.52 -12.20 13.99
N LEU A 407 5.95 -13.41 14.32
CA LEU A 407 7.10 -13.65 15.17
C LEU A 407 8.13 -14.54 14.46
N ALA A 408 9.18 -13.92 13.92
CA ALA A 408 10.29 -14.65 13.32
C ALA A 408 11.09 -15.42 14.38
N TYR A 409 11.57 -16.60 14.02
CA TYR A 409 12.49 -17.41 14.85
C TYR A 409 11.99 -17.73 16.28
N THR A 410 10.69 -17.57 16.56
CA THR A 410 10.10 -17.82 17.88
C THR A 410 9.51 -19.23 17.94
N ALA A 411 9.70 -19.93 19.06
CA ALA A 411 9.15 -21.26 19.26
C ALA A 411 7.61 -21.22 19.38
N SER A 412 6.92 -22.21 18.81
CA SER A 412 5.45 -22.27 18.79
C SER A 412 4.82 -22.18 20.18
N GLU A 413 5.43 -22.79 21.20
CA GLU A 413 4.96 -22.72 22.60
C GLU A 413 4.85 -21.28 23.11
N THR A 414 5.83 -20.43 22.78
CA THR A 414 5.80 -19.01 23.19
C THR A 414 4.66 -18.27 22.49
N VAL A 415 4.43 -18.56 21.21
CA VAL A 415 3.30 -17.98 20.46
C VAL A 415 1.96 -18.43 21.05
N VAL A 416 1.82 -19.71 21.37
CA VAL A 416 0.63 -20.27 22.04
C VAL A 416 0.37 -19.59 23.38
N ASN A 417 1.41 -19.38 24.19
CA ASN A 417 1.29 -18.70 25.48
C ASN A 417 0.80 -17.25 25.34
N ILE A 418 1.20 -16.56 24.26
CA ILE A 418 0.65 -15.23 23.93
C ILE A 418 -0.82 -15.36 23.54
N LEU A 419 -1.17 -16.28 22.63
CA LEU A 419 -2.55 -16.46 22.15
C LEU A 419 -3.51 -16.92 23.25
N LYS A 420 -3.06 -17.73 24.23
CA LYS A 420 -3.85 -18.13 25.41
C LYS A 420 -4.18 -16.94 26.32
N LYS A 421 -3.26 -15.98 26.44
CA LYS A 421 -3.46 -14.76 27.23
C LYS A 421 -4.40 -13.75 26.56
N VAL A 422 -4.68 -13.92 25.27
CA VAL A 422 -5.43 -12.97 24.46
C VAL A 422 -6.74 -13.63 24.05
N SER A 423 -7.79 -13.47 24.85
CA SER A 423 -9.07 -14.17 24.64
C SER A 423 -10.10 -13.38 23.83
N SER A 424 -9.93 -12.07 23.68
CA SER A 424 -10.93 -11.18 23.04
C SER A 424 -10.98 -11.14 21.50
N PRO A 425 -9.92 -11.44 20.71
CA PRO A 425 -9.94 -11.19 19.27
C PRO A 425 -10.95 -12.04 18.52
N LYS A 426 -11.69 -11.38 17.62
CA LYS A 426 -12.56 -12.03 16.63
C LYS A 426 -11.85 -12.26 15.31
N HIS A 427 -10.86 -11.44 15.00
CA HIS A 427 -10.07 -11.54 13.78
C HIS A 427 -8.59 -11.67 14.15
N VAL A 428 -7.96 -12.79 13.80
CA VAL A 428 -6.53 -13.01 14.02
C VAL A 428 -5.80 -13.19 12.69
N ILE A 429 -4.71 -12.44 12.52
CA ILE A 429 -3.78 -12.55 11.39
C ILE A 429 -2.45 -13.09 11.91
N ILE A 430 -1.99 -14.21 11.37
CA ILE A 430 -0.72 -14.85 11.73
C ILE A 430 0.22 -14.80 10.54
N GLY A 431 1.41 -14.25 10.76
CA GLY A 431 2.41 -14.09 9.72
C GLY A 431 2.19 -12.85 8.85
N GLN A 432 3.11 -12.64 7.92
CA GLN A 432 3.17 -11.42 7.14
C GLN A 432 2.47 -11.60 5.79
N LYS A 433 1.45 -10.77 5.52
CA LYS A 433 0.78 -10.71 4.21
C LYS A 433 1.83 -10.44 3.12
N PRO A 434 1.91 -11.26 2.05
CA PRO A 434 2.88 -11.05 1.00
C PRO A 434 2.64 -9.69 0.35
N LEU A 435 3.65 -8.81 0.35
CA LEU A 435 3.60 -7.59 -0.43
C LEU A 435 3.51 -7.97 -1.92
N PRO A 436 2.79 -7.19 -2.75
CA PRO A 436 2.77 -7.41 -4.20
C PRO A 436 4.16 -7.33 -4.87
N PHE A 437 5.18 -6.93 -4.12
CA PHE A 437 6.59 -6.90 -4.54
C PHE A 437 7.37 -8.15 -4.06
N ARG A 438 7.30 -9.26 -4.81
CA ARG A 438 8.45 -10.17 -4.92
C ARG A 438 9.24 -9.78 -6.18
N GLN A 439 10.22 -8.89 -6.02
CA GLN A 439 11.32 -8.73 -6.98
C GLN A 439 12.63 -9.01 -6.26
N ALA A 440 13.07 -10.26 -6.29
CA ALA A 440 14.47 -10.64 -6.20
C ALA A 440 14.58 -12.06 -6.73
N GLU A 441 15.01 -12.18 -7.99
CA GLU A 441 15.82 -13.26 -8.54
C GLU A 441 15.73 -13.20 -10.07
N SER A 442 16.67 -12.47 -10.70
CA SER A 442 17.23 -12.82 -12.03
C SER A 442 18.11 -11.72 -12.64
N THR A 443 18.13 -10.49 -12.12
CA THR A 443 19.09 -9.48 -12.61
C THR A 443 20.21 -9.31 -11.59
N GLY A 444 21.40 -9.81 -11.91
CA GLY A 444 22.63 -9.68 -11.11
C GLY A 444 23.08 -8.22 -10.92
N SER A 445 22.31 -7.44 -10.17
CA SER A 445 22.65 -6.09 -9.74
C SER A 445 22.26 -5.89 -8.28
N PRO A 446 23.22 -5.61 -7.38
CA PRO A 446 22.97 -5.41 -5.96
C PRO A 446 22.50 -3.97 -5.72
N ARG A 447 21.26 -3.63 -6.12
CA ARG A 447 20.73 -2.26 -5.96
C ARG A 447 19.23 -2.20 -5.71
N TYR A 448 18.72 -2.89 -4.71
CA TYR A 448 17.42 -2.59 -4.08
C TYR A 448 17.46 -3.07 -2.63
N MET A 449 18.13 -2.31 -1.76
CA MET A 449 18.25 -2.65 -0.33
C MET A 449 17.07 -2.13 0.52
N ASP A 450 16.15 -1.31 -0.01
CA ASP A 450 15.05 -0.76 0.79
C ASP A 450 13.88 -1.73 0.97
N THR A 451 13.69 -2.70 0.07
CA THR A 451 12.62 -3.73 0.18
C THR A 451 13.04 -4.96 0.97
N VAL A 452 14.35 -5.20 1.13
CA VAL A 452 14.89 -6.36 1.86
C VAL A 452 14.62 -6.27 3.36
N TYR A 453 14.48 -5.07 3.93
CA TYR A 453 14.16 -4.88 5.36
C TYR A 453 12.67 -4.90 5.69
N HIS A 454 11.80 -5.07 4.69
CA HIS A 454 10.35 -5.14 4.88
C HIS A 454 9.80 -6.57 4.82
N GLN A 455 10.59 -7.57 4.46
CA GLN A 455 10.12 -8.95 4.35
C GLN A 455 10.92 -9.83 5.29
N LEU A 456 10.21 -10.53 6.17
CA LEU A 456 10.71 -11.83 6.60
C LEU A 456 10.61 -12.76 5.38
N PRO A 457 11.70 -13.43 4.95
CA PRO A 457 11.57 -14.52 4.02
C PRO A 457 10.44 -15.46 4.50
N PRO A 458 9.52 -15.89 3.62
CA PRO A 458 8.33 -16.68 4.01
C PRO A 458 8.68 -17.89 4.89
N ARG A 459 9.86 -18.47 4.66
CA ARG A 459 10.43 -19.61 5.41
C ARG A 459 10.84 -19.32 6.86
N LEU A 460 10.72 -18.09 7.36
CA LEU A 460 11.14 -17.71 8.71
C LEU A 460 10.02 -17.74 9.75
N ASN A 461 8.76 -17.85 9.32
CA ASN A 461 7.65 -18.04 10.23
C ASN A 461 7.58 -19.53 10.62
N LYS A 462 7.99 -19.85 11.85
CA LYS A 462 8.01 -21.23 12.36
C LYS A 462 6.71 -21.63 13.06
N PHE A 463 5.71 -20.75 13.11
CA PHE A 463 4.47 -21.06 13.82
C PHE A 463 3.70 -22.16 13.08
N ASN A 464 3.48 -23.27 13.77
CA ASN A 464 2.64 -24.35 13.27
C ASN A 464 1.19 -24.10 13.70
N LEU A 465 0.29 -23.94 12.72
CA LEU A 465 -1.14 -23.71 12.96
C LEU A 465 -1.84 -24.89 13.65
N SER A 466 -1.26 -26.11 13.65
CA SER A 466 -1.79 -27.25 14.42
C SER A 466 -1.87 -26.97 15.92
N ASN A 467 -1.13 -25.97 16.42
CA ASN A 467 -1.27 -25.50 17.81
C ASN A 467 -2.59 -24.78 18.09
N LEU A 468 -3.42 -24.52 17.07
CA LEU A 468 -4.77 -23.97 17.22
C LEU A 468 -5.85 -25.05 17.28
N ILE A 469 -5.47 -26.33 17.17
CA ILE A 469 -6.36 -27.49 17.36
C ILE A 469 -6.87 -27.49 18.80
N ILE A 470 -8.17 -27.70 18.96
CA ILE A 470 -8.80 -27.84 20.27
C ILE A 470 -8.91 -29.32 20.58
N THR A 471 -8.24 -29.78 21.65
CA THR A 471 -8.30 -31.18 22.08
C THR A 471 -9.48 -31.42 23.03
N ASP A 472 -10.07 -32.61 22.97
CA ASP A 472 -11.12 -33.03 23.92
C ASP A 472 -10.53 -33.58 25.21
N SER A 473 -11.09 -33.13 26.33
CA SER A 473 -10.72 -33.45 27.71
C SER A 473 -10.95 -34.92 28.07
N SER A 474 -10.02 -35.81 27.68
CA SER A 474 -10.00 -37.19 28.19
C SER A 474 -8.63 -37.67 28.68
N SER A 475 -7.58 -36.85 28.58
CA SER A 475 -6.26 -37.16 29.15
C SER A 475 -5.93 -36.22 30.32
N SER A 476 -5.66 -36.85 31.46
CA SER A 476 -5.31 -36.26 32.75
C SER A 476 -4.19 -35.21 32.70
N GLU A 477 -4.53 -33.94 32.84
CA GLU A 477 -3.66 -32.90 33.40
C GLU A 477 -4.53 -31.77 33.98
N SER A 478 -4.02 -31.07 34.99
CA SER A 478 -4.81 -30.33 35.98
C SER A 478 -5.79 -29.27 35.42
N ILE A 479 -6.95 -29.16 36.06
CA ILE A 479 -8.11 -28.30 35.70
C ILE A 479 -7.76 -26.79 35.65
N ALA A 480 -6.58 -26.36 36.09
CA ALA A 480 -6.17 -24.96 36.18
C ALA A 480 -5.48 -24.39 34.92
N GLU A 481 -5.11 -25.20 33.92
CA GLU A 481 -4.34 -24.76 32.74
C GLU A 481 -5.08 -24.87 31.39
N GLN A 482 -6.32 -25.34 31.39
CA GLN A 482 -7.12 -25.57 30.17
C GLN A 482 -7.91 -24.33 29.77
N VAL A 483 -7.21 -23.31 29.27
CA VAL A 483 -7.84 -22.18 28.57
C VAL A 483 -7.82 -22.47 27.08
N ASP A 484 -9.01 -22.60 26.47
CA ASP A 484 -9.17 -22.76 25.02
C ASP A 484 -8.52 -21.57 24.31
N ILE A 485 -7.66 -21.85 23.32
CA ILE A 485 -6.88 -20.83 22.61
C ILE A 485 -7.83 -20.04 21.70
N LEU A 486 -7.81 -18.70 21.79
CA LEU A 486 -8.61 -17.81 20.95
C LEU A 486 -10.10 -18.24 20.88
N PRO A 487 -10.83 -18.20 22.01
CA PRO A 487 -12.19 -18.71 22.09
C PRO A 487 -13.20 -17.87 21.29
N ASN A 488 -12.91 -16.59 21.02
CA ASN A 488 -13.78 -15.68 20.26
C ASN A 488 -13.45 -15.59 18.76
N LEU A 489 -12.55 -16.44 18.25
CA LEU A 489 -12.07 -16.37 16.86
C LEU A 489 -13.18 -16.66 15.85
N GLU A 490 -13.46 -15.70 14.97
CA GLU A 490 -14.39 -15.84 13.84
C GLU A 490 -13.66 -15.78 12.49
N ILE A 491 -12.56 -15.01 12.39
CA ILE A 491 -11.80 -14.81 11.16
C ILE A 491 -10.33 -15.12 11.41
N LEU A 492 -9.77 -16.07 10.66
CA LEU A 492 -8.35 -16.43 10.70
C LEU A 492 -7.71 -16.16 9.34
N GLU A 493 -6.67 -15.33 9.31
CA GLU A 493 -5.78 -15.17 8.17
C GLU A 493 -4.38 -15.68 8.52
N ALA A 494 -3.80 -16.54 7.71
CA ALA A 494 -2.47 -17.09 7.95
C ALA A 494 -1.59 -17.01 6.70
N TYR A 495 -0.36 -16.50 6.86
CA TYR A 495 0.58 -16.22 5.79
C TYR A 495 1.97 -16.79 6.06
N GLY A 496 2.65 -17.24 5.00
CA GLY A 496 4.02 -17.73 5.07
C GLY A 496 4.15 -19.02 5.88
N ILE A 497 3.21 -19.95 5.70
CA ILE A 497 3.13 -21.18 6.48
C ILE A 497 3.87 -22.31 5.75
N SER A 498 4.99 -22.79 6.32
CA SER A 498 5.85 -23.79 5.67
C SER A 498 5.77 -25.20 6.26
N HIS A 499 5.21 -25.37 7.47
CA HIS A 499 5.18 -26.64 8.21
C HIS A 499 3.77 -27.20 8.44
N PHE A 500 2.79 -26.75 7.64
CA PHE A 500 1.37 -27.06 7.81
C PHE A 500 0.78 -27.55 6.47
N GLY A 501 0.22 -28.76 6.48
CA GLY A 501 -0.39 -29.42 5.32
C GLY A 501 -1.89 -29.14 5.16
N ASP A 502 -2.49 -29.72 4.11
CA ASP A 502 -3.94 -29.61 3.87
C ASP A 502 -4.71 -30.43 4.92
N ASP A 503 -4.18 -31.59 5.30
CA ASP A 503 -4.77 -32.45 6.34
C ASP A 503 -4.71 -31.79 7.73
N ASP A 504 -3.61 -31.11 8.06
CA ASP A 504 -3.50 -30.34 9.30
C ASP A 504 -4.50 -29.18 9.34
N ALA A 505 -4.68 -28.49 8.20
CA ALA A 505 -5.69 -27.44 8.05
C ALA A 505 -7.11 -27.98 8.24
N PHE A 506 -7.39 -29.15 7.68
CA PHE A 506 -8.66 -29.84 7.86
C PHE A 506 -8.92 -30.17 9.34
N GLU A 507 -7.98 -30.83 10.01
CA GLU A 507 -8.12 -31.21 11.43
C GLU A 507 -8.24 -29.99 12.35
N MET A 508 -7.48 -28.92 12.08
CA MET A 508 -7.61 -27.66 12.82
C MET A 508 -9.01 -27.05 12.68
N ILE A 509 -9.54 -26.93 11.45
CA ILE A 509 -10.85 -26.34 11.21
C ILE A 509 -11.95 -27.22 11.82
N LYS A 510 -11.84 -28.54 11.63
CA LYS A 510 -12.76 -29.53 12.17
C LYS A 510 -12.85 -29.45 13.70
N SER A 511 -11.71 -29.46 14.39
CA SER A 511 -11.68 -29.38 15.86
C SER A 511 -12.37 -28.12 16.42
N ARG A 512 -12.31 -27.00 15.69
CA ARG A 512 -12.99 -25.75 16.06
C ARG A 512 -14.48 -25.77 15.77
N LEU A 513 -14.91 -26.44 14.70
CA LEU A 513 -16.34 -26.66 14.42
C LEU A 513 -16.98 -27.51 15.53
N ASP A 514 -16.32 -28.58 15.95
CA ASP A 514 -16.78 -29.44 17.05
C ASP A 514 -16.85 -28.68 18.38
N ALA A 515 -15.78 -27.94 18.71
CA ALA A 515 -15.74 -27.11 19.91
C ALA A 515 -16.79 -25.98 19.89
N SER A 516 -17.10 -25.44 18.71
CA SER A 516 -18.14 -24.41 18.56
C SER A 516 -19.54 -24.96 18.79
N LYS A 517 -19.82 -26.17 18.27
CA LYS A 517 -21.07 -26.90 18.59
C LYS A 517 -21.20 -27.19 20.08
N ALA A 518 -20.09 -27.52 20.75
CA ALA A 518 -20.06 -27.72 22.19
C ALA A 518 -20.18 -26.41 23.00
N GLY A 519 -20.28 -25.24 22.34
CA GLY A 519 -20.38 -23.93 22.98
C GLY A 519 -19.08 -23.46 23.64
N ARG A 520 -17.95 -24.10 23.34
CA ARG A 520 -16.64 -23.78 23.92
C ARG A 520 -15.95 -22.61 23.21
N VAL A 521 -16.16 -22.48 21.91
CA VAL A 521 -15.60 -21.40 21.08
C VAL A 521 -16.61 -20.81 20.10
N ALA A 522 -16.34 -19.60 19.60
CA ALA A 522 -17.11 -18.96 18.55
C ALA A 522 -17.04 -19.74 17.23
N GLY A 523 -18.10 -19.64 16.42
CA GLY A 523 -18.14 -20.26 15.10
C GLY A 523 -17.23 -19.51 14.12
N LEU A 524 -16.34 -20.26 13.47
CA LEU A 524 -15.51 -19.71 12.39
C LEU A 524 -16.41 -19.26 11.23
N LYS A 525 -16.15 -18.07 10.71
CA LYS A 525 -16.83 -17.48 9.55
C LYS A 525 -15.95 -17.49 8.32
N THR A 526 -14.67 -17.13 8.46
CA THR A 526 -13.73 -17.03 7.35
C THR A 526 -12.37 -17.57 7.76
N VAL A 527 -11.79 -18.45 6.94
CA VAL A 527 -10.43 -18.94 7.11
C VAL A 527 -9.68 -18.75 5.80
N LYS A 528 -8.64 -17.93 5.84
CA LYS A 528 -7.75 -17.63 4.73
C LYS A 528 -6.35 -18.13 5.04
N ILE A 529 -5.81 -19.00 4.19
CA ILE A 529 -4.47 -19.54 4.38
C ILE A 529 -3.70 -19.42 3.08
N HIS A 530 -2.53 -18.79 3.15
CA HIS A 530 -1.57 -18.72 2.06
C HIS A 530 -0.45 -19.74 2.31
N PHE A 531 -0.45 -20.79 1.49
CA PHE A 531 0.53 -21.87 1.51
C PHE A 531 1.69 -21.57 0.55
N ASP A 532 2.92 -21.67 1.04
CA ASP A 532 4.15 -21.66 0.23
C ASP A 532 4.46 -23.08 -0.31
N ARG A 533 3.43 -23.77 -0.81
CA ARG A 533 3.50 -25.12 -1.38
C ARG A 533 2.39 -25.32 -2.40
N HIS A 534 2.47 -26.42 -3.15
CA HIS A 534 1.38 -26.87 -4.00
C HIS A 534 0.27 -27.53 -3.16
N ILE A 535 -0.94 -27.52 -3.72
CA ILE A 535 -2.09 -28.23 -3.16
C ILE A 535 -1.83 -29.74 -3.21
N GLU A 536 -2.06 -30.42 -2.09
CA GLU A 536 -1.95 -31.87 -1.95
C GLU A 536 -3.34 -32.50 -1.86
N ARG A 537 -4.27 -31.84 -1.16
CA ARG A 537 -5.68 -32.24 -1.02
C ARG A 537 -6.59 -31.03 -1.03
N ASP A 538 -7.69 -31.09 -1.79
CA ASP A 538 -8.74 -30.06 -1.71
C ASP A 538 -9.70 -30.39 -0.57
N ILE A 539 -9.66 -29.58 0.48
CA ILE A 539 -10.44 -29.76 1.71
C ILE A 539 -11.75 -28.96 1.72
N LYS A 540 -12.01 -28.12 0.71
CA LYS A 540 -13.13 -27.15 0.73
C LYS A 540 -14.49 -27.83 0.80
N GLU A 541 -14.72 -28.83 -0.06
CA GLU A 541 -16.00 -29.53 -0.11
C GLU A 541 -16.25 -30.39 1.13
N GLU A 542 -15.19 -31.01 1.67
CA GLU A 542 -15.31 -31.84 2.86
C GLU A 542 -15.59 -31.03 4.12
N ILE A 543 -14.94 -29.86 4.30
CA ILE A 543 -15.27 -28.96 5.40
C ILE A 543 -16.70 -28.45 5.25
N ALA A 544 -17.13 -28.10 4.03
CA ALA A 544 -18.51 -27.66 3.79
C ALA A 544 -19.53 -28.78 4.11
N ARG A 545 -19.20 -30.05 3.80
CA ARG A 545 -20.03 -31.20 4.18
C ARG A 545 -20.05 -31.39 5.69
N TYR A 546 -18.89 -31.36 6.34
CA TYR A 546 -18.77 -31.55 7.78
C TYR A 546 -19.48 -30.46 8.57
N ALA A 547 -19.35 -29.19 8.17
CA ALA A 547 -20.08 -28.07 8.79
C ALA A 547 -21.60 -28.28 8.74
N ARG A 548 -22.14 -28.85 7.65
CA ARG A 548 -23.57 -29.21 7.56
C ARG A 548 -23.93 -30.38 8.47
N GLU A 549 -23.09 -31.41 8.59
CA GLU A 549 -23.32 -32.56 9.48
C GLU A 549 -23.34 -32.14 10.96
N VAL A 550 -22.52 -31.16 11.32
CA VAL A 550 -22.37 -30.66 12.68
C VAL A 550 -23.40 -29.56 13.02
N ASP A 551 -24.21 -29.12 12.05
CA ASP A 551 -25.15 -27.97 12.16
C ASP A 551 -24.45 -26.66 12.53
N ALA A 552 -23.24 -26.47 11.99
CA ALA A 552 -22.44 -25.26 12.17
C ALA A 552 -22.69 -24.25 11.03
N SER A 553 -22.41 -22.97 11.30
CA SER A 553 -22.44 -21.94 10.26
C SER A 553 -21.44 -22.26 9.14
N PRO A 554 -21.76 -21.97 7.87
CA PRO A 554 -20.85 -22.21 6.77
C PRO A 554 -19.58 -21.37 6.93
N VAL A 555 -18.42 -22.01 6.78
CA VAL A 555 -17.10 -21.38 6.82
C VAL A 555 -16.68 -21.02 5.39
N GLU A 556 -16.36 -19.76 5.15
CA GLU A 556 -15.75 -19.31 3.90
C GLU A 556 -14.25 -19.66 3.90
N LEU A 557 -13.82 -20.47 2.93
CA LEU A 557 -12.44 -20.97 2.82
C LEU A 557 -11.70 -20.36 1.63
N GLU A 558 -10.75 -19.49 1.91
CA GLU A 558 -9.84 -18.90 0.91
C GLU A 558 -8.43 -19.51 1.07
N LEU A 559 -8.22 -20.68 0.47
CA LEU A 559 -6.93 -21.36 0.44
C LEU A 559 -6.17 -20.95 -0.83
N VAL A 560 -5.05 -20.25 -0.65
CA VAL A 560 -4.18 -19.77 -1.72
C VAL A 560 -2.90 -20.58 -1.67
N TYR A 561 -2.51 -21.19 -2.79
CA TYR A 561 -1.32 -22.02 -2.91
C TYR A 561 -0.31 -21.35 -3.85
N GLU A 562 0.98 -21.53 -3.59
CA GLU A 562 2.03 -21.10 -4.51
C GLU A 562 1.88 -21.89 -5.82
N LYS A 563 1.44 -21.21 -6.88
CA LYS A 563 1.41 -21.78 -8.23
C LYS A 563 2.84 -21.88 -8.74
N ALA A 564 3.20 -23.04 -9.30
CA ALA A 564 4.45 -23.17 -10.05
C ALA A 564 4.46 -22.13 -11.18
N ASP A 565 5.32 -21.11 -11.02
CA ASP A 565 5.75 -20.18 -12.05
C ASP A 565 4.63 -19.40 -12.79
N ASP A 566 3.57 -19.00 -12.09
CA ASP A 566 2.57 -18.09 -12.65
C ASP A 566 3.00 -16.64 -12.38
N ARG A 567 4.07 -16.20 -13.07
CA ARG A 567 4.43 -14.78 -13.09
C ARG A 567 3.17 -13.99 -13.46
N PRO A 568 2.82 -12.93 -12.71
CA PRO A 568 1.71 -12.07 -13.10
C PRO A 568 1.83 -11.66 -14.56
N THR A 569 0.73 -11.54 -15.28
CA THR A 569 0.73 -11.12 -16.69
C THR A 569 1.49 -9.80 -16.90
N HIS A 570 1.59 -8.93 -15.90
CA HIS A 570 2.39 -7.71 -15.91
C HIS A 570 3.92 -7.90 -15.78
N MET A 571 4.40 -9.15 -15.77
CA MET A 571 5.82 -9.53 -15.78
C MET A 571 6.22 -10.38 -16.99
N LYS A 572 5.30 -10.68 -17.91
CA LYS A 572 5.63 -11.32 -19.21
C LYS A 572 6.12 -10.22 -20.15
N HIS A 573 7.36 -10.30 -20.65
CA HIS A 573 8.00 -9.27 -21.50
C HIS A 573 7.21 -8.89 -22.77
N LEU A 574 6.22 -9.70 -23.15
CA LEU A 574 5.34 -9.52 -24.31
C LEU A 574 3.91 -9.11 -23.93
N SER A 575 3.63 -8.93 -22.65
CA SER A 575 2.33 -8.48 -22.14
C SER A 575 2.26 -6.97 -22.15
N SER A 576 1.09 -6.45 -22.51
CA SER A 576 0.77 -5.02 -22.51
C SER A 576 0.79 -4.36 -21.13
N SER A 577 0.95 -5.15 -20.07
CA SER A 577 1.07 -4.67 -18.67
C SER A 577 2.50 -4.77 -18.12
N TYR A 578 3.49 -5.16 -18.94
CA TYR A 578 4.88 -5.34 -18.53
C TYR A 578 5.48 -4.06 -17.90
N GLY A 579 5.89 -4.14 -16.63
CA GLY A 579 6.55 -3.03 -15.91
C GLY A 579 5.61 -2.07 -15.16
N LEU A 580 4.30 -2.29 -15.20
CA LEU A 580 3.36 -1.60 -14.31
C LEU A 580 3.40 -2.29 -12.93
N SER A 581 3.70 -1.56 -11.85
CA SER A 581 3.40 -2.06 -10.51
C SER A 581 1.87 -2.11 -10.36
N GLU A 582 1.32 -3.16 -9.74
CA GLU A 582 -0.12 -3.25 -9.40
C GLU A 582 -0.66 -2.00 -8.68
N ALA A 583 0.21 -1.26 -8.01
CA ALA A 583 -0.09 -0.05 -7.26
C ALA A 583 -0.40 1.19 -8.14
N LYS A 584 -1.19 1.06 -9.22
CA LYS A 584 -1.76 2.14 -10.07
C LYS A 584 -1.87 3.49 -9.33
N GLY A 585 -0.81 4.30 -9.27
CA GLY A 585 -0.79 5.58 -8.55
C GLY A 585 -1.15 5.56 -7.05
N LEU A 586 -1.06 4.43 -6.33
CA LEU A 586 -1.23 4.43 -4.88
C LEU A 586 -0.03 5.14 -4.24
N SER A 587 -0.31 6.00 -3.26
CA SER A 587 0.67 6.60 -2.35
C SER A 587 1.64 5.53 -1.83
N TRP A 588 2.91 5.86 -1.57
CA TRP A 588 3.79 4.88 -0.90
C TRP A 588 3.31 4.58 0.51
N ALA A 589 2.73 5.59 1.19
CA ALA A 589 1.94 5.30 2.37
C ALA A 589 0.81 4.38 1.97
N GLY A 590 -0.01 4.62 0.94
CA GLY A 590 -1.01 3.66 0.40
C GLY A 590 -0.53 2.22 0.11
N SER A 591 0.74 2.01 -0.28
CA SER A 591 1.33 0.68 -0.51
C SER A 591 1.84 0.00 0.76
N VAL A 592 2.11 0.79 1.81
CA VAL A 592 2.50 0.36 3.17
C VAL A 592 1.27 0.37 4.12
N GLU A 593 0.29 1.23 3.84
CA GLU A 593 -1.12 1.35 4.22
C GLU A 593 -1.97 0.47 3.28
N TYR A 594 -1.38 -0.56 2.65
CA TYR A 594 -2.14 -1.80 2.54
C TYR A 594 -2.55 -2.05 3.97
N ASP A 595 -3.82 -1.80 4.24
CA ASP A 595 -4.35 -1.91 5.57
C ASP A 595 -4.09 -3.38 5.91
N GLU A 596 -3.07 -3.60 6.73
CA GLU A 596 -2.75 -4.91 7.30
C GLU A 596 -4.02 -5.48 7.96
N PHE A 597 -4.99 -4.60 8.24
CA PHE A 597 -6.32 -4.87 8.73
C PHE A 597 -7.49 -4.67 7.72
N GLN A 598 -7.32 -4.44 6.40
CA GLN A 598 -8.41 -4.59 5.41
C GLN A 598 -8.34 -5.90 4.62
#